data_AF-A0A938FC27-F1
#
_entry.id   AF-A0A938FC27-F1
#
_cell.length_a   1.000
_cell.length_b   1.000
_cell.length_c   1.000
_cell.angle_alpha   90.00
_cell.angle_beta   90.00
_cell.angle_gamma   90.00
#
_symmetry.space_group_name_H-M   'P 1'
#
loop_
_entity.id
_entity.type
_entity.pdbx_description
1 polymer ?
#
loop_
_entity_poly.entity_id
_entity_poly.type
_entity_poly.pdbx_seq_one_letter_code
_entity_poly.pdbx_strand_id
1 'polypeptide(L)'
;MVGGLKKGSRVSADESAAWLRTRMEELGISGLEELHQKTGIDRGSLSRYFRQERTPGVDVIAPLCEALEVSPETLLVALGAIGRRGR
;
A
#
# COMPACT_ATOMS: atom_id res chain seq x y z
N MET A 1 11.26 -24.55 -7.47
CA MET A 1 10.47 -24.44 -6.23
C MET A 1 10.94 -23.21 -5.48
N VAL A 2 10.28 -22.06 -5.66
CA VAL A 2 10.65 -20.83 -4.93
C VAL A 2 10.09 -20.98 -3.51
N GLY A 3 11.00 -21.14 -2.56
CA GLY A 3 10.69 -21.42 -1.16
C GLY A 3 9.74 -20.38 -0.56
N GLY A 4 8.61 -20.87 -0.07
CA GLY A 4 7.63 -20.09 0.67
C GLY A 4 8.28 -19.47 1.90
N LEU A 5 8.52 -18.16 1.84
CA LEU A 5 8.74 -17.34 3.03
C LEU A 5 7.56 -17.59 3.97
N LYS A 6 7.87 -18.07 5.18
CA LYS A 6 6.92 -18.39 6.25
C LYS A 6 5.80 -17.35 6.28
N LYS A 7 4.56 -17.83 6.32
CA LYS A 7 3.28 -17.09 6.34
C LYS A 7 3.07 -16.31 7.65
N GLY A 8 4.13 -15.69 8.18
CA GLY A 8 4.09 -14.90 9.40
C GLY A 8 3.57 -13.50 9.11
N SER A 9 2.32 -13.23 9.50
CA SER A 9 1.73 -11.89 9.67
C SER A 9 1.88 -10.93 8.48
N ARG A 10 1.62 -11.40 7.25
CA ARG A 10 1.35 -10.49 6.14
C ARG A 10 -0.08 -9.97 6.25
N VAL A 11 -0.23 -8.67 5.99
CA VAL A 11 -1.52 -7.96 5.96
C VAL A 11 -2.38 -8.55 4.85
N SER A 12 -3.65 -8.85 5.13
CA SER A 12 -4.63 -9.29 4.11
C SER A 12 -5.07 -8.15 3.19
N ALA A 13 -5.74 -8.45 2.07
CA ALA A 13 -6.27 -7.44 1.17
C ALA A 13 -7.26 -6.48 1.87
N ASP A 14 -8.15 -7.01 2.71
CA ASP A 14 -9.09 -6.18 3.50
C ASP A 14 -8.36 -5.27 4.49
N GLU A 15 -7.35 -5.79 5.20
CA GLU A 15 -6.54 -4.97 6.11
C GLU A 15 -5.72 -3.92 5.36
N SER A 16 -5.24 -4.23 4.15
CA SER A 16 -4.49 -3.30 3.29
C SER A 16 -5.39 -2.14 2.81
N ALA A 17 -6.60 -2.48 2.34
CA ALA A 17 -7.60 -1.50 1.96
C ALA A 17 -8.08 -0.67 3.15
N ALA A 18 -8.24 -1.28 4.33
CA ALA A 18 -8.58 -0.57 5.56
C ALA A 18 -7.48 0.39 5.99
N TRP A 19 -6.21 -0.06 5.96
CA TRP A 19 -5.07 0.79 6.25
C TRP A 19 -5.02 2.01 5.34
N LEU A 20 -5.26 1.84 4.03
CA LEU A 20 -5.27 2.97 3.09
C LEU A 20 -6.36 3.98 3.46
N ARG A 21 -7.58 3.52 3.76
CA ARG A 21 -8.68 4.42 4.15
C ARG A 21 -8.32 5.22 5.39
N THR A 22 -7.87 4.55 6.46
CA THR A 22 -7.45 5.21 7.69
C THR A 22 -6.31 6.20 7.44
N ARG A 23 -5.31 5.82 6.64
CA ARG A 23 -4.19 6.72 6.34
C ARG A 23 -4.62 7.94 5.54
N MET A 24 -5.52 7.76 4.57
CA MET A 24 -6.10 8.88 3.82
C MET A 24 -6.92 9.80 4.73
N GLU A 25 -7.72 9.25 5.65
CA GLU A 25 -8.47 10.02 6.65
C GLU A 25 -7.55 10.86 7.55
N GLU A 26 -6.46 10.27 8.06
CA GLU A 26 -5.44 10.98 8.87
C GLU A 26 -4.79 12.17 8.12
N LEU A 27 -4.64 12.04 6.80
CA LEU A 27 -4.02 13.04 5.93
C LEU A 27 -5.04 14.01 5.30
N GLY A 28 -6.33 13.85 5.58
CA GLY A 28 -7.39 14.63 4.97
C GLY A 28 -7.58 14.37 3.46
N ILE A 29 -7.12 13.22 2.96
CA ILE A 29 -7.30 12.79 1.57
C ILE A 29 -8.70 12.18 1.43
N SER A 30 -9.55 12.81 0.63
CA SER A 30 -10.97 12.47 0.48
C SER A 30 -11.24 11.11 -0.19
N GLY A 31 -10.26 10.58 -0.93
CA GLY A 31 -10.35 9.24 -1.53
C GLY A 31 -9.36 9.01 -2.66
N LEU A 32 -9.60 7.95 -3.45
CA LEU A 32 -8.68 7.53 -4.51
C LEU A 32 -8.52 8.56 -5.63
N GLU A 33 -9.52 9.39 -5.89
CA GLU A 33 -9.40 10.47 -6.88
C GLU A 33 -8.36 11.51 -6.45
N GLU A 34 -8.44 11.97 -5.21
CA GLU A 34 -7.45 12.91 -4.70
C GLU A 34 -6.05 12.29 -4.58
N LEU A 35 -5.97 11.01 -4.17
CA LEU A 35 -4.70 10.28 -4.16
C LEU A 35 -4.12 10.11 -5.57
N HIS A 36 -4.97 9.90 -6.58
CA HIS A 36 -4.56 9.90 -7.99
C HIS A 36 -3.94 11.25 -8.38
N GLN A 37 -4.57 12.38 -8.03
CA GLN A 37 -4.04 13.71 -8.33
C GLN A 37 -2.69 13.97 -7.63
N LYS A 38 -2.51 13.48 -6.39
CA LYS A 38 -1.25 13.64 -5.64
C LYS A 38 -0.10 12.77 -6.16
N THR A 39 -0.40 11.59 -6.69
CA THR A 39 0.62 10.57 -7.05
C THR A 39 0.86 10.43 -8.54
N GLY A 40 -0.08 10.89 -9.38
CA GLY A 40 -0.11 10.61 -10.81
C GLY A 40 -0.48 9.16 -11.17
N ILE A 41 -0.78 8.31 -10.18
CA ILE A 41 -1.13 6.89 -10.39
C ILE A 41 -2.63 6.78 -10.62
N ASP A 42 -3.04 6.11 -11.69
CA ASP A 42 -4.46 5.86 -11.98
C ASP A 42 -5.21 5.18 -10.80
N ARG A 43 -6.46 5.60 -10.57
CA ARG A 43 -7.31 5.08 -9.49
C ARG A 43 -7.49 3.57 -9.51
N GLY A 44 -7.63 2.99 -10.70
CA GLY A 44 -7.76 1.54 -10.87
C GLY A 44 -6.48 0.82 -10.44
N SER A 45 -5.32 1.39 -10.73
CA SER A 45 -4.03 0.87 -10.26
C SER A 45 -3.89 0.99 -8.75
N LEU A 46 -4.18 2.16 -8.16
CA LEU A 46 -4.20 2.35 -6.70
C LEU A 46 -5.09 1.30 -6.02
N SER A 47 -6.32 1.15 -6.51
CA SER A 47 -7.26 0.17 -5.98
C SER A 47 -6.76 -1.27 -6.08
N ARG A 48 -6.12 -1.66 -7.18
CA ARG A 48 -5.57 -3.01 -7.36
C ARG A 48 -4.36 -3.27 -6.46
N TYR A 49 -3.53 -2.26 -6.20
CA TYR A 49 -2.38 -2.40 -5.30
C TYR A 49 -2.83 -2.71 -3.87
N PHE A 50 -3.78 -1.94 -3.34
CA PHE A 50 -4.27 -2.12 -1.97
C PHE A 50 -5.31 -3.25 -1.81
N ARG A 51 -5.82 -3.81 -2.92
CA ARG A 51 -6.51 -5.11 -2.94
C ARG A 51 -5.58 -6.29 -3.18
N GLN A 52 -4.28 -6.03 -3.31
CA GLN A 52 -3.25 -7.06 -3.60
C GLN A 52 -3.50 -7.84 -4.91
N GLU A 53 -4.28 -7.28 -5.83
CA GLU A 53 -4.57 -7.83 -7.16
C GLU A 53 -3.42 -7.57 -8.14
N ARG A 54 -2.56 -6.58 -7.84
CA ARG A 54 -1.40 -6.21 -8.63
C ARG A 54 -0.26 -5.78 -7.72
N THR A 55 0.98 -6.13 -8.09
CA THR A 55 2.18 -5.62 -7.43
C THR A 55 2.59 -4.28 -8.07
N PRO A 56 2.80 -3.20 -7.30
CA PRO A 56 3.33 -1.94 -7.83
C PRO A 56 4.78 -2.10 -8.31
N GLY A 57 5.12 -1.39 -9.39
CA GLY A 57 6.52 -1.26 -9.84
C GLY A 57 7.35 -0.41 -8.87
N VAL A 58 8.66 -0.42 -9.04
CA VAL A 58 9.58 0.38 -8.19
C VAL A 58 9.34 1.88 -8.33
N ASP A 59 8.96 2.33 -9.52
CA ASP A 59 8.60 3.69 -9.89
C ASP A 59 7.34 4.21 -9.17
N VAL A 60 6.48 3.30 -8.72
CA VAL A 60 5.24 3.60 -8.00
C VAL A 60 5.47 3.83 -6.49
N ILE A 61 6.54 3.26 -5.94
CA ILE A 61 6.80 3.28 -4.49
C ILE A 61 7.05 4.70 -3.98
N ALA A 62 7.93 5.46 -4.64
CA ALA A 62 8.30 6.80 -4.19
C ALA A 62 7.09 7.77 -4.17
N PRO A 63 6.29 7.90 -5.24
CA PRO A 63 5.09 8.74 -5.22
C PRO A 63 4.09 8.37 -4.12
N LEU A 64 3.90 7.07 -3.85
CA LEU A 64 3.02 6.62 -2.76
C LEU A 64 3.57 6.95 -1.38
N CYS A 65 4.88 6.78 -1.17
CA CYS A 65 5.54 7.15 0.09
C CYS A 65 5.40 8.65 0.39
N GLU A 66 5.61 9.49 -0.63
CA GLU A 66 5.47 10.94 -0.50
C GLU A 66 4.02 11.34 -0.23
N ALA A 67 3.07 10.87 -1.05
CA ALA A 67 1.66 11.26 -0.91
C ALA A 67 0.99 10.73 0.37
N LEU A 68 1.43 9.57 0.88
CA LEU A 68 0.92 8.97 2.12
C LEU A 68 1.79 9.32 3.34
N GLU A 69 2.83 10.12 3.17
CA GLU A 69 3.78 10.53 4.21
C GLU A 69 4.27 9.34 5.06
N VAL A 70 4.74 8.27 4.40
CA VAL A 70 5.23 7.05 5.07
C VAL A 70 6.57 6.60 4.50
N SER A 71 7.32 5.86 5.32
CA SER A 71 8.53 5.19 4.84
C SER A 71 8.21 4.07 3.84
N PRO A 72 9.16 3.69 2.97
CA PRO A 72 9.00 2.54 2.08
C PRO A 72 8.69 1.24 2.83
N GLU A 73 9.27 1.03 4.00
CA GLU A 73 8.98 -0.15 4.83
C GLU A 73 7.50 -0.19 5.25
N THR A 74 6.97 0.92 5.77
CA THR A 74 5.57 1.02 6.18
C THR A 74 4.63 0.78 5.01
N LEU A 75 4.94 1.34 3.83
CA LEU A 75 4.14 1.11 2.62
C LEU A 75 4.18 -0.36 2.19
N LEU A 76 5.36 -1.00 2.18
CA LEU A 76 5.50 -2.41 1.78
C LEU A 76 4.79 -3.36 2.75
N VAL A 77 4.77 -3.04 4.05
CA VAL A 77 3.95 -3.76 5.03
C VAL A 77 2.46 -3.57 4.73
N ALA A 78 2.02 -2.33 4.50
CA ALA A 78 0.63 -2.01 4.21
C ALA A 78 0.13 -2.69 2.93
N LEU A 79 0.96 -2.81 1.91
CA LEU A 79 0.70 -3.54 0.67
C LEU A 79 0.74 -5.08 0.84
N GLY A 80 1.11 -5.59 2.01
CA GLY A 80 1.27 -7.02 2.27
C GLY A 80 2.51 -7.65 1.60
N ALA A 81 3.40 -6.85 1.01
CA ALA A 81 4.60 -7.33 0.33
C ALA A 81 5.59 -7.97 1.32
N ILE A 82 5.73 -7.37 2.50
CA ILE A 82 6.56 -7.87 3.60
C ILE A 82 5.73 -8.03 4.89
N GLY A 83 6.17 -8.92 5.77
CA GLY A 83 5.52 -9.10 7.08
C GLY A 83 5.91 -8.00 8.06
N ARG A 84 5.07 -7.77 9.08
CA ARG A 84 5.45 -6.93 10.22
C ARG A 84 6.63 -7.59 10.94
N ARG A 85 7.76 -6.89 11.10
CA ARG A 85 8.80 -7.37 12.01
C ARG A 85 8.19 -7.40 13.42
N GLY A 86 8.11 -8.59 14.00
CA GLY A 86 7.80 -8.75 15.41
C GLY A 86 8.85 -8.00 16.23
N ARG A 87 8.40 -7.17 17.16
CA ARG A 87 9.27 -6.54 18.15
C ARG A 87 9.79 -7.59 19.12
#